data_AF-A0A165F5H4-F1
#
_entry.id   AF-A0A165F5H4-F1
#
_cell.length_a   1.000
_cell.length_b   1.000
_cell.length_c   1.000
_cell.angle_alpha   90.00
_cell.angle_beta   90.00
_cell.angle_gamma   90.00
#
_symmetry.space_group_name_H-M   'P 1'
#
loop_
_entity.id
_entity.type
_entity.pdbx_description
1 polymer ?
#
loop_
_entity_poly.entity_id
_entity_poly.type
_entity_poly.pdbx_seq_one_letter_code
_entity_poly.pdbx_strand_id
1 'polypeptide(L)'
;MWSLPCLSTQLRPPQPLRDRRPRASRSHALYKKPAPVQLSSTVQSLKMSNQFPTLNSAADLTPNADYTSVSSVTLRPTPFLTWRDLQTIFSRCPNIRDLTIPSPGFQLLDLPSSSPFAPKRALHRLSLVYAVGNPLHDTSLATLWALPGVREIANVDIKLDWSQSVKQGTVEKVLGDLLCFVLSSFPVGIRAAHVGISDRDGMLDVRATIRTDRENSDEEVYDFRRTLRLFGPSHTDDATKAIITDIARTYVSYALRAPRPITTEPRAPHSPKPLSSVSHLRIPLSLVPSLSAHFNPHRPYFTSLEHLELDWDICPFHTESIVFPAWTSVLQSITIHAPQNRNVRLPAEGFLALLNLGGKGPLKLKLKGARIATEEDLKRLNTVFGQIYGY
;
A
#
# COMPACT_ATOMS: atom_id res chain seq x y z
N MET A 1 -15.43 27.17 -13.70
CA MET A 1 -15.39 27.47 -15.15
C MET A 1 -14.14 28.28 -15.45
N TRP A 2 -13.04 27.61 -15.77
CA TRP A 2 -11.83 28.24 -16.29
C TRP A 2 -11.37 27.39 -17.48
N SER A 3 -11.37 27.99 -18.66
CA SER A 3 -11.00 27.42 -19.95
C SER A 3 -9.73 28.10 -20.44
N LEU A 4 -8.71 27.33 -20.81
CA LEU A 4 -7.46 27.79 -21.44
C LEU A 4 -7.00 26.72 -22.48
N PRO A 5 -6.16 27.10 -23.46
CA PRO A 5 -6.54 27.04 -24.88
C PRO A 5 -5.92 25.87 -25.66
N CYS A 6 -6.61 25.48 -26.74
CA CYS A 6 -6.13 24.63 -27.81
C CYS A 6 -4.91 25.25 -28.51
N LEU A 7 -3.78 24.55 -28.48
CA LEU A 7 -2.69 24.72 -29.45
C LEU A 7 -2.58 23.44 -30.27
N SER A 8 -3.04 23.54 -31.51
CA SER A 8 -2.89 22.53 -32.55
C SER A 8 -1.47 22.61 -33.11
N THR A 9 -0.76 21.48 -33.13
CA THR A 9 0.41 21.29 -33.99
C THR A 9 0.29 19.92 -34.63
N GLN A 10 0.04 19.95 -35.94
CA GLN A 10 0.00 18.78 -36.79
C GLN A 10 1.41 18.20 -36.94
N LEU A 11 1.60 16.95 -36.54
CA LEU A 11 2.71 16.13 -37.00
C LEU A 11 2.14 14.92 -37.73
N ARG A 12 2.48 14.84 -39.03
CA ARG A 12 2.14 13.75 -39.94
C ARG A 12 2.66 12.40 -39.40
N PRO A 13 1.90 11.31 -39.54
CA PRO A 13 2.43 9.97 -39.32
C PRO A 13 3.28 9.51 -40.52
N PRO A 14 4.38 8.78 -40.32
CA PRO A 14 5.03 8.05 -41.40
C PRO A 14 4.23 6.77 -41.72
N GLN A 15 4.14 6.46 -43.02
CA GLN A 15 3.45 5.29 -43.58
C GLN A 15 4.15 3.97 -43.22
N PRO A 16 3.41 2.85 -43.08
CA PRO A 16 4.01 1.52 -42.97
C PRO A 16 4.37 0.95 -44.35
N LEU A 17 5.59 0.43 -44.48
CA LEU A 17 6.04 -0.38 -45.61
C LEU A 17 5.32 -1.74 -45.62
N ARG A 18 4.74 -2.04 -46.78
CA ARG A 18 4.08 -3.29 -47.13
C ARG A 18 5.08 -4.36 -47.59
N ASP A 19 4.62 -5.60 -47.41
CA ASP A 19 4.90 -6.81 -48.19
C ASP A 19 6.26 -7.50 -48.08
N ARG A 20 6.23 -8.75 -47.58
CA ARG A 20 6.39 -9.94 -48.43
C ARG A 20 6.03 -11.24 -47.68
N ARG A 21 4.99 -11.92 -48.15
CA ARG A 21 4.85 -13.40 -48.06
C ARG A 21 5.47 -14.01 -49.33
N PRO A 22 5.85 -15.31 -49.26
CA PRO A 22 5.05 -16.35 -49.93
C PRO A 22 4.82 -17.56 -49.00
N ARG A 23 3.60 -18.13 -48.87
CA ARG A 23 3.01 -19.28 -49.62
C ARG A 23 4.03 -20.32 -50.11
N ALA A 24 3.80 -21.63 -50.12
CA ALA A 24 2.89 -22.61 -49.52
C ALA A 24 3.32 -23.97 -50.14
N SER A 25 2.98 -25.10 -49.49
CA SER A 25 2.54 -26.40 -50.09
C SER A 25 3.04 -27.60 -49.25
N ARG A 26 2.12 -28.36 -48.61
CA ARG A 26 1.59 -29.70 -49.02
C ARG A 26 2.58 -30.85 -48.73
N SER A 27 2.24 -32.04 -48.25
CA SER A 27 0.97 -32.75 -48.01
C SER A 27 1.25 -34.19 -47.50
N HIS A 28 0.20 -34.89 -47.03
CA HIS A 28 0.03 -36.34 -46.82
C HIS A 28 0.69 -36.98 -45.58
N ALA A 29 -0.05 -37.44 -44.56
CA ALA A 29 -1.05 -38.53 -44.46
C ALA A 29 -0.41 -39.89 -44.15
N LEU A 30 -0.76 -40.51 -43.01
CA LEU A 30 -1.07 -41.94 -42.90
C LEU A 30 -1.57 -42.32 -41.48
N TYR A 31 -2.68 -43.04 -41.49
CA TYR A 31 -3.38 -43.69 -40.39
C TYR A 31 -2.52 -44.75 -39.67
N LYS A 32 -2.63 -44.84 -38.33
CA LYS A 32 -2.48 -46.10 -37.58
C LYS A 32 -3.55 -46.18 -36.47
N LYS A 33 -4.18 -47.36 -36.40
CA LYS A 33 -5.31 -47.79 -35.55
C LYS A 33 -5.00 -47.78 -34.03
N PRO A 34 -6.04 -47.80 -33.18
CA PRO A 34 -5.90 -47.72 -31.72
C PRO A 34 -5.59 -49.09 -31.10
N ALA A 35 -4.78 -49.08 -30.05
CA ALA A 35 -4.54 -50.21 -29.15
C ALA A 35 -5.15 -49.90 -27.76
N PRO A 36 -5.46 -50.91 -26.94
CA PRO A 36 -6.64 -50.92 -26.08
C PRO A 36 -6.51 -50.08 -24.81
N VAL A 37 -7.66 -49.57 -24.38
CA VAL A 37 -7.88 -48.95 -23.07
C VAL A 37 -7.63 -49.99 -21.98
N GLN A 38 -6.47 -49.93 -21.33
CA GLN A 38 -6.29 -50.48 -19.99
C GLN A 38 -6.63 -49.39 -18.97
N LEU A 39 -7.70 -49.62 -18.22
CA LEU A 39 -8.04 -48.90 -16.99
C LEU A 39 -6.96 -49.20 -15.94
N SER A 40 -5.85 -48.46 -15.99
CA SER A 40 -4.86 -48.41 -14.93
C SER A 40 -5.28 -47.35 -13.92
N SER A 41 -5.84 -47.81 -12.80
CA SER A 41 -6.12 -47.07 -11.59
C SER A 41 -4.88 -46.27 -11.14
N THR A 42 -4.84 -45.01 -11.52
CA THR A 42 -3.81 -44.08 -11.05
C THR A 42 -4.44 -43.21 -9.96
N VAL A 43 -4.66 -43.80 -8.78
CA VAL A 43 -4.69 -43.05 -7.53
C VAL A 43 -3.24 -42.60 -7.29
N GLN A 44 -2.82 -41.57 -8.04
CA GLN A 44 -1.56 -40.92 -7.80
C GLN A 44 -1.73 -40.08 -6.55
N SER A 45 -1.30 -40.68 -5.45
CA SER A 45 -0.85 -40.04 -4.22
C SER A 45 -0.26 -38.66 -4.51
N LEU A 46 -1.07 -37.60 -4.35
CA LEU A 46 -0.63 -36.21 -4.18
C LEU A 46 0.07 -36.09 -2.82
N LYS A 47 1.24 -36.72 -2.71
CA LYS A 47 2.19 -36.46 -1.63
C LYS A 47 3.21 -35.44 -2.15
N MET A 48 3.24 -34.32 -1.43
CA MET A 48 4.37 -33.42 -1.29
C MET A 48 4.70 -32.50 -2.47
N SER A 49 3.92 -31.43 -2.60
CA SER A 49 4.49 -30.11 -2.88
C SER A 49 3.87 -29.08 -1.94
N ASN A 50 4.69 -28.32 -1.21
CA ASN A 50 4.26 -27.18 -0.36
C ASN A 50 3.77 -25.96 -1.19
N GLN A 51 3.47 -26.17 -2.47
CA GLN A 51 3.02 -25.19 -3.45
C GLN A 51 2.12 -25.88 -4.48
N PHE A 52 1.13 -25.11 -4.98
CA PHE A 52 0.11 -25.38 -6.02
C PHE A 52 -1.27 -25.85 -5.51
N PRO A 53 -2.39 -25.27 -6.04
CA PRO A 53 -2.69 -25.08 -7.47
C PRO A 53 -3.00 -23.64 -7.91
N THR A 54 -2.79 -23.35 -9.20
CA THR A 54 -3.37 -22.17 -9.84
C THR A 54 -4.82 -22.48 -10.22
N LEU A 55 -5.80 -21.98 -9.45
CA LEU A 55 -7.24 -22.30 -9.59
C LEU A 55 -7.94 -21.31 -10.54
N ASN A 56 -8.66 -21.80 -11.56
CA ASN A 56 -9.55 -20.99 -12.40
C ASN A 56 -10.76 -20.49 -11.61
N SER A 57 -11.29 -21.31 -10.71
CA SER A 57 -12.50 -21.05 -9.91
C SER A 57 -12.57 -22.07 -8.79
N ALA A 58 -13.47 -21.86 -7.82
CA ALA A 58 -13.93 -22.91 -6.91
C ALA A 58 -14.32 -24.22 -7.62
N ALA A 59 -14.74 -24.16 -8.89
CA ALA A 59 -15.09 -25.31 -9.72
C ALA A 59 -13.90 -26.24 -10.04
N ASP A 60 -12.66 -25.74 -9.97
CA ASP A 60 -11.45 -26.56 -10.16
C ASP A 60 -11.16 -27.46 -8.94
N LEU A 61 -11.82 -27.21 -7.80
CA LEU A 61 -11.69 -28.03 -6.62
C LEU A 61 -12.53 -29.30 -6.83
N THR A 62 -11.85 -30.39 -7.18
CA THR A 62 -12.47 -31.70 -7.35
C THR A 62 -13.32 -32.06 -6.12
N PRO A 63 -14.59 -32.45 -6.33
CA PRO A 63 -15.44 -32.88 -5.22
C PRO A 63 -14.81 -34.11 -4.55
N ASN A 64 -14.66 -34.05 -3.23
CA ASN A 64 -14.10 -35.09 -2.34
C ASN A 64 -12.57 -35.18 -2.22
N ALA A 65 -11.80 -34.27 -2.84
CA ALA A 65 -10.37 -34.16 -2.54
C ALA A 65 -10.12 -33.46 -1.20
N ASP A 66 -9.05 -33.89 -0.51
CA ASP A 66 -8.56 -33.25 0.71
C ASP A 66 -7.58 -32.11 0.37
N TYR A 67 -7.94 -30.88 0.75
CA TYR A 67 -7.12 -29.67 0.54
C TYR A 67 -6.61 -29.09 1.86
N THR A 68 -6.61 -29.86 2.95
CA THR A 68 -6.13 -29.41 4.26
C THR A 68 -4.64 -29.03 4.26
N SER A 69 -3.82 -29.58 3.37
CA SER A 69 -2.39 -29.22 3.25
C SER A 69 -2.14 -27.91 2.49
N VAL A 70 -3.17 -27.34 1.83
CA VAL A 70 -3.02 -26.14 1.00
C VAL A 70 -2.86 -24.90 1.87
N SER A 71 -1.69 -24.26 1.79
CA SER A 71 -1.35 -23.02 2.50
C SER A 71 -1.27 -21.80 1.59
N SER A 72 -1.15 -21.99 0.28
CA SER A 72 -1.02 -20.90 -0.70
C SER A 72 -1.88 -21.20 -1.92
N VAL A 73 -2.69 -20.23 -2.33
CA VAL A 73 -3.57 -20.31 -3.50
C VAL A 73 -3.31 -19.12 -4.40
N THR A 74 -3.11 -19.39 -5.69
CA THR A 74 -3.09 -18.38 -6.73
C THR A 74 -4.28 -18.61 -7.63
N LEU A 75 -5.13 -17.61 -7.82
CA LEU A 75 -6.22 -17.70 -8.78
C LEU A 75 -5.66 -17.52 -10.19
N ARG A 76 -6.31 -18.07 -11.21
CA ARG A 76 -5.99 -17.74 -12.60
C ARG A 76 -6.60 -16.38 -12.95
N PRO A 77 -6.07 -15.73 -13.99
CA PRO A 77 -6.73 -14.61 -14.64
C PRO A 77 -8.19 -14.91 -15.01
N THR A 78 -9.14 -14.46 -14.22
CA THR A 78 -10.57 -14.53 -14.53
C THR A 78 -11.18 -13.14 -14.57
N PRO A 79 -11.99 -12.80 -15.59
CA PRO A 79 -12.60 -11.48 -15.71
C PRO A 79 -13.59 -11.19 -14.57
N PHE A 80 -14.15 -12.23 -13.97
CA PHE A 80 -15.14 -12.10 -12.91
C PHE A 80 -14.93 -13.17 -11.84
N LEU A 81 -14.70 -12.74 -10.61
CA LEU A 81 -14.71 -13.57 -9.42
C LEU A 81 -16.03 -13.33 -8.68
N THR A 82 -16.58 -14.35 -8.02
CA THR A 82 -17.72 -14.16 -7.12
C THR A 82 -17.31 -14.31 -5.66
N TRP A 83 -18.06 -13.70 -4.74
CA TRP A 83 -17.92 -13.91 -3.31
C TRP A 83 -18.08 -15.40 -2.97
N ARG A 84 -18.98 -16.10 -3.66
CA ARG A 84 -19.18 -17.54 -3.50
C ARG A 84 -17.94 -18.36 -3.88
N ASP A 85 -17.19 -17.94 -4.90
CA ASP A 85 -15.92 -18.58 -5.26
C ASP A 85 -14.92 -18.46 -4.10
N LEU A 86 -14.77 -17.25 -3.55
CA LEU A 86 -13.90 -17.01 -2.39
C LEU A 86 -14.31 -17.84 -1.18
N GLN A 87 -15.60 -17.86 -0.83
CA GLN A 87 -16.13 -18.69 0.26
C GLN A 87 -15.83 -20.18 0.04
N THR A 88 -15.94 -20.66 -1.20
CA THR A 88 -15.66 -22.06 -1.51
C THR A 88 -14.16 -22.36 -1.38
N ILE A 89 -13.29 -21.46 -1.82
CA ILE A 89 -11.83 -21.59 -1.62
C ILE A 89 -11.49 -21.64 -0.13
N PHE A 90 -12.00 -20.71 0.68
CA PHE A 90 -11.69 -20.69 2.11
C PHE A 90 -12.26 -21.89 2.88
N SER A 91 -13.43 -22.40 2.48
CA SER A 91 -14.04 -23.58 3.12
C SER A 91 -13.32 -24.88 2.75
N ARG A 92 -12.87 -25.02 1.50
CA ARG A 92 -12.15 -26.20 1.02
C ARG A 92 -10.69 -26.20 1.47
N CYS A 93 -10.04 -25.05 1.54
CA CYS A 93 -8.63 -24.88 1.93
C CYS A 93 -8.53 -24.23 3.33
N PRO A 94 -8.86 -24.94 4.43
CA PRO A 94 -8.98 -24.35 5.76
C PRO A 94 -7.66 -23.83 6.35
N ASN A 95 -6.51 -24.19 5.77
CA ASN A 95 -5.18 -23.78 6.21
C ASN A 95 -4.53 -22.75 5.27
N ILE A 96 -5.29 -22.16 4.34
CA ILE A 96 -4.79 -21.10 3.46
C ILE A 96 -4.24 -19.93 4.27
N ARG A 97 -3.03 -19.50 3.91
CA ARG A 97 -2.32 -18.34 4.46
C ARG A 97 -2.08 -17.30 3.39
N ASP A 98 -1.80 -17.72 2.17
CA ASP A 98 -1.46 -16.81 1.07
C ASP A 98 -2.50 -16.92 -0.04
N LEU A 99 -3.10 -15.79 -0.42
CA LEU A 99 -4.03 -15.68 -1.54
C LEU A 99 -3.51 -14.67 -2.56
N THR A 100 -3.33 -15.11 -3.81
CA THR A 100 -2.93 -14.27 -4.94
C THR A 100 -4.02 -14.20 -6.00
N ILE A 101 -4.42 -12.99 -6.40
CA ILE A 101 -5.45 -12.73 -7.42
C ILE A 101 -4.82 -11.91 -8.57
N PRO A 102 -4.49 -12.51 -9.72
CA PRO A 102 -3.78 -11.83 -10.81
C PRO A 102 -4.70 -10.99 -11.72
N SER A 103 -4.11 -10.29 -12.70
CA SER A 103 -4.81 -9.58 -13.79
C SER A 103 -5.72 -10.55 -14.56
N PRO A 104 -6.93 -10.20 -15.06
CA PRO A 104 -7.53 -8.86 -15.24
C PRO A 104 -7.98 -8.17 -13.93
N GLY A 105 -7.67 -8.76 -12.79
CA GLY A 105 -7.61 -8.13 -11.49
C GLY A 105 -8.73 -8.56 -10.57
N PHE A 106 -8.79 -7.96 -9.39
CA PHE A 106 -9.87 -8.18 -8.43
C PHE A 106 -11.17 -7.49 -8.90
N GLN A 107 -11.91 -8.18 -9.78
CA GLN A 107 -13.21 -7.76 -10.29
C GLN A 107 -14.31 -8.68 -9.71
N LEU A 108 -15.10 -8.15 -8.79
CA LEU A 108 -16.13 -8.92 -8.10
C LEU A 108 -17.54 -8.57 -8.57
N LEU A 109 -18.29 -9.61 -8.93
CA LEU A 109 -19.67 -9.48 -9.44
C LEU A 109 -20.70 -9.23 -8.33
N ASP A 110 -20.50 -9.82 -7.16
CA ASP A 110 -21.46 -9.86 -6.06
C ASP A 110 -20.83 -9.40 -4.75
N LEU A 111 -21.67 -8.78 -3.91
CA LEU A 111 -21.31 -8.40 -2.56
C LEU A 111 -21.40 -9.61 -1.61
N PRO A 112 -20.66 -9.58 -0.50
CA PRO A 112 -20.77 -10.58 0.55
C PRO A 112 -22.21 -10.74 1.03
N SER A 113 -22.70 -11.97 1.07
CA SER A 113 -23.94 -12.30 1.79
C SER A 113 -23.78 -12.01 3.29
N SER A 114 -24.84 -11.61 3.97
CA SER A 114 -24.89 -11.26 5.41
C SER A 114 -24.45 -12.34 6.41
N SER A 115 -24.06 -13.53 5.94
CA SER A 115 -23.39 -14.58 6.71
C SER A 115 -21.88 -14.52 6.47
N PRO A 116 -21.07 -13.87 7.32
CA PRO A 116 -19.62 -13.93 7.18
C PRO A 116 -19.15 -15.36 7.45
N PHE A 117 -18.57 -15.99 6.42
CA PHE A 117 -17.76 -17.17 6.62
C PHE A 117 -16.48 -16.72 7.35
N ALA A 118 -16.22 -17.27 8.54
CA ALA A 118 -14.97 -17.03 9.24
C ALA A 118 -14.00 -18.18 8.92
N PRO A 119 -12.88 -17.94 8.21
CA PRO A 119 -11.87 -18.96 8.00
C PRO A 119 -11.31 -19.39 9.35
N LYS A 120 -10.91 -20.67 9.45
CA LYS A 120 -10.33 -21.21 10.69
C LYS A 120 -9.04 -20.49 11.11
N ARG A 121 -8.36 -19.85 10.15
CA ARG A 121 -7.15 -19.05 10.34
C ARG A 121 -7.23 -17.80 9.46
N ALA A 122 -6.75 -16.67 9.98
CA ALA A 122 -6.61 -15.45 9.19
C ALA A 122 -5.56 -15.68 8.08
N LEU A 123 -5.78 -15.04 6.93
CA LEU A 123 -4.77 -14.99 5.88
C LEU A 123 -3.52 -14.28 6.42
N HIS A 124 -2.35 -14.78 6.06
CA HIS A 124 -1.08 -14.10 6.31
C HIS A 124 -0.75 -13.11 5.19
N ARG A 125 -1.04 -13.47 3.93
CA ARG A 125 -0.75 -12.64 2.76
C ARG A 125 -1.93 -12.58 1.79
N LEU A 126 -2.26 -11.38 1.36
CA LEU A 126 -3.16 -11.09 0.26
C LEU A 126 -2.39 -10.31 -0.81
N SER A 127 -2.32 -10.84 -2.03
CA SER A 127 -1.71 -10.17 -3.18
C SER A 127 -2.77 -10.04 -4.27
N LEU A 128 -3.03 -8.83 -4.75
CA LEU A 128 -4.01 -8.61 -5.80
C LEU A 128 -3.50 -7.62 -6.84
N VAL A 129 -3.81 -7.93 -8.10
CA VAL A 129 -3.69 -6.97 -9.20
C VAL A 129 -5.05 -6.29 -9.34
N TYR A 130 -5.09 -4.98 -9.41
CA TYR A 130 -6.33 -4.22 -9.49
C TYR A 130 -6.35 -3.40 -10.78
N ALA A 131 -7.30 -3.70 -11.67
CA ALA A 131 -7.46 -2.94 -12.90
C ALA A 131 -8.01 -1.54 -12.59
N VAL A 132 -7.31 -0.49 -13.02
CA VAL A 132 -7.74 0.90 -12.79
C VAL A 132 -9.07 1.19 -13.51
N GLY A 133 -9.32 0.52 -14.64
CA GLY A 133 -10.59 0.59 -15.38
C GLY A 133 -11.68 -0.38 -14.89
N ASN A 134 -11.57 -0.94 -13.68
CA ASN A 134 -12.52 -1.93 -13.17
C ASN A 134 -13.97 -1.35 -13.15
N PRO A 135 -14.90 -1.89 -13.96
CA PRO A 135 -16.28 -1.41 -14.00
C PRO A 135 -17.06 -1.72 -12.72
N LEU A 136 -16.57 -2.65 -11.90
CA LEU A 136 -17.18 -3.12 -10.65
C LEU A 136 -16.42 -2.59 -9.43
N HIS A 137 -15.83 -1.39 -9.53
CA HIS A 137 -14.94 -0.86 -8.50
C HIS A 137 -15.58 -0.80 -7.12
N ASP A 138 -16.79 -0.24 -7.01
CA ASP A 138 -17.47 -0.04 -5.72
C ASP A 138 -17.78 -1.39 -5.05
N THR A 139 -18.29 -2.35 -5.83
CA THR A 139 -18.56 -3.73 -5.38
C THR A 139 -17.27 -4.44 -4.95
N SER A 140 -16.20 -4.29 -5.73
CA SER A 140 -14.90 -4.91 -5.46
C SER A 140 -14.28 -4.35 -4.19
N LEU A 141 -14.31 -3.02 -4.00
CA LEU A 141 -13.81 -2.37 -2.79
C LEU A 141 -14.61 -2.77 -1.54
N ALA A 142 -15.94 -2.76 -1.63
CA ALA A 142 -16.82 -3.18 -0.53
C ALA A 142 -16.53 -4.62 -0.10
N THR A 143 -16.27 -5.50 -1.08
CA THR A 143 -15.93 -6.88 -0.78
C THR A 143 -14.50 -7.03 -0.22
N LEU A 144 -13.55 -6.23 -0.68
CA LEU A 144 -12.19 -6.19 -0.11
C LEU A 144 -12.25 -5.89 1.39
N TRP A 145 -13.09 -4.93 1.80
CA TRP A 145 -13.35 -4.62 3.21
C TRP A 145 -14.05 -5.72 3.98
N ALA A 146 -14.84 -6.55 3.30
CA ALA A 146 -15.57 -7.65 3.90
C ALA A 146 -14.79 -8.97 3.91
N LEU A 147 -13.56 -8.99 3.36
CA LEU A 147 -12.70 -10.17 3.47
C LEU A 147 -12.52 -10.54 4.95
N PRO A 148 -12.67 -11.83 5.30
CA PRO A 148 -12.59 -12.22 6.70
C PRO A 148 -11.21 -11.93 7.28
N GLY A 149 -11.19 -11.21 8.39
CA GLY A 149 -9.94 -10.85 9.06
C GLY A 149 -9.06 -9.90 8.24
N VAL A 150 -9.62 -9.08 7.34
CA VAL A 150 -8.83 -8.20 6.44
C VAL A 150 -7.85 -7.29 7.18
N ARG A 151 -8.20 -6.84 8.39
CA ARG A 151 -7.34 -5.99 9.22
C ARG A 151 -6.20 -6.80 9.85
N GLU A 152 -6.46 -8.07 10.15
CA GLU A 152 -5.57 -9.04 10.76
C GLU A 152 -4.62 -9.70 9.74
N ILE A 153 -4.82 -9.47 8.44
CA ILE A 153 -3.88 -9.96 7.41
C ILE A 153 -2.53 -9.27 7.61
N ALA A 154 -1.46 -10.05 7.81
CA ALA A 154 -0.14 -9.48 8.05
C ALA A 154 0.34 -8.67 6.84
N ASN A 155 0.19 -9.19 5.62
CA ASN A 155 0.70 -8.57 4.40
C ASN A 155 -0.39 -8.38 3.35
N VAL A 156 -0.64 -7.15 2.91
CA VAL A 156 -1.50 -6.84 1.77
C VAL A 156 -0.70 -6.11 0.69
N ASP A 157 -0.60 -6.67 -0.51
CA ASP A 157 0.07 -6.07 -1.68
C ASP A 157 -0.94 -5.87 -2.80
N ILE A 158 -1.17 -4.61 -3.18
CA ILE A 158 -2.06 -4.20 -4.26
C ILE A 158 -1.22 -3.62 -5.39
N LYS A 159 -1.27 -4.23 -6.57
CA LYS A 159 -0.62 -3.71 -7.79
C LYS A 159 -1.66 -3.14 -8.74
N LEU A 160 -1.53 -1.88 -9.13
CA LEU A 160 -2.40 -1.30 -10.14
C LEU A 160 -2.03 -1.78 -11.54
N ASP A 161 -3.05 -2.15 -12.31
CA ASP A 161 -2.94 -2.49 -13.73
C ASP A 161 -3.54 -1.35 -14.57
N TRP A 162 -2.66 -0.69 -15.32
CA TRP A 162 -2.93 0.46 -16.17
C TRP A 162 -3.14 0.09 -17.64
N SER A 163 -3.22 -1.20 -17.97
CA SER A 163 -3.35 -1.68 -19.36
C SER A 163 -4.63 -1.23 -20.07
N GLN A 164 -5.64 -0.80 -19.31
CA GLN A 164 -6.90 -0.29 -19.84
C GLN A 164 -6.85 1.23 -20.02
N SER A 165 -7.46 1.74 -21.10
CA SER A 165 -7.64 3.18 -21.28
C SER A 165 -8.72 3.69 -20.32
N VAL A 166 -8.36 4.61 -19.42
CA VAL A 166 -9.25 5.09 -18.36
C VAL A 166 -9.36 6.61 -18.40
N LYS A 167 -10.56 7.14 -18.15
CA LYS A 167 -10.79 8.59 -17.99
C LYS A 167 -10.17 9.08 -16.67
N GLN A 168 -9.57 10.27 -16.68
CA GLN A 168 -8.85 10.83 -15.52
C GLN A 168 -9.68 10.85 -14.22
N GLY A 169 -10.97 11.21 -14.26
CA GLY A 169 -11.82 11.23 -13.05
C GLY A 169 -12.09 9.86 -12.43
N THR A 170 -12.00 8.77 -13.21
CA THR A 170 -12.13 7.40 -12.69
C THR A 170 -10.86 6.99 -11.94
N VAL A 171 -9.69 7.46 -12.39
CA VAL A 171 -8.39 7.16 -11.79
C VAL A 171 -8.30 7.73 -10.37
N GLU A 172 -8.69 8.99 -10.18
CA GLU A 172 -8.66 9.64 -8.87
C GLU A 172 -9.54 8.94 -7.84
N LYS A 173 -10.76 8.53 -8.24
CA LYS A 173 -11.67 7.76 -7.38
C LYS A 173 -11.02 6.43 -6.96
N VAL A 174 -10.56 5.64 -7.92
CA VAL A 174 -9.96 4.32 -7.67
C VAL A 174 -8.72 4.44 -6.78
N LEU A 175 -7.83 5.39 -7.08
CA LEU A 175 -6.67 5.67 -6.25
C LEU A 175 -7.07 6.07 -4.83
N GLY A 176 -8.01 7.00 -4.70
CA GLY A 176 -8.48 7.49 -3.40
C GLY A 176 -9.04 6.38 -2.51
N ASP A 177 -9.88 5.52 -3.08
CA ASP A 177 -10.51 4.41 -2.37
C ASP A 177 -9.50 3.33 -1.95
N LEU A 178 -8.54 2.99 -2.83
CA LEU A 178 -7.47 2.04 -2.50
C LEU A 178 -6.45 2.62 -1.51
N LEU A 179 -6.13 3.90 -1.60
CA LEU A 179 -5.29 4.60 -0.62
C LEU A 179 -5.97 4.62 0.74
N CYS A 180 -7.26 4.95 0.81
CA CYS A 180 -8.07 4.86 2.01
C CYS A 180 -8.03 3.46 2.63
N PHE A 181 -8.18 2.42 1.79
CA PHE A 181 -8.07 1.03 2.23
C PHE A 181 -6.69 0.69 2.80
N VAL A 182 -5.61 0.95 2.07
CA VAL A 182 -4.23 0.63 2.49
C VAL A 182 -3.82 1.39 3.75
N LEU A 183 -4.27 2.63 3.92
CA LEU A 183 -3.94 3.46 5.08
C LEU A 183 -4.80 3.16 6.31
N SER A 184 -5.91 2.43 6.15
CA SER A 184 -6.89 2.20 7.23
C SER A 184 -7.12 0.72 7.57
N SER A 185 -6.67 -0.21 6.74
CA SER A 185 -6.85 -1.67 6.91
C SER A 185 -5.89 -2.28 7.93
N PHE A 186 -5.68 -1.62 9.06
CA PHE A 186 -4.88 -2.12 10.19
C PHE A 186 -5.79 -2.51 11.37
N PRO A 187 -5.33 -3.39 12.26
CA PRO A 187 -6.05 -3.64 13.50
C PRO A 187 -6.04 -2.38 14.38
N VAL A 188 -6.98 -2.31 15.32
CA VAL A 188 -6.98 -1.24 16.33
C VAL A 188 -5.80 -1.47 17.29
N GLY A 189 -5.20 -0.38 17.78
CA GLY A 189 -4.13 -0.45 18.79
C GLY A 189 -2.71 -0.45 18.21
N ILE A 190 -2.51 -0.05 16.95
CA ILE A 190 -1.16 0.15 16.42
C ILE A 190 -0.39 1.19 17.23
N ARG A 191 0.84 0.84 17.62
CA ARG A 191 1.71 1.66 18.47
C ARG A 191 2.71 2.45 17.64
N ALA A 192 3.28 1.81 16.63
CA ALA A 192 4.22 2.42 15.71
C ALA A 192 3.83 2.22 14.25
N ALA A 193 4.14 3.19 13.40
CA ALA A 193 4.01 3.07 11.96
C ALA A 193 5.21 3.66 11.21
N HIS A 194 5.55 3.06 10.07
CA HIS A 194 6.47 3.59 9.07
C HIS A 194 5.74 3.72 7.74
N VAL A 195 5.65 4.93 7.21
CA VAL A 195 5.14 5.18 5.86
C VAL A 195 6.32 5.52 4.97
N GLY A 196 6.46 4.84 3.84
CA GLY A 196 7.42 5.15 2.78
C GLY A 196 6.72 5.37 1.45
N ILE A 197 7.19 6.37 0.69
CA ILE A 197 6.72 6.64 -0.67
C ILE A 197 7.96 6.66 -1.57
N SER A 198 8.02 5.74 -2.53
CA SER A 198 9.10 5.67 -3.52
C SER A 198 8.64 6.27 -4.84
N ASP A 199 9.17 7.46 -5.17
CA ASP A 199 8.92 8.13 -6.44
C ASP A 199 9.53 7.34 -7.62
N ARG A 200 10.60 6.57 -7.36
CA ARG A 200 11.28 5.76 -8.37
C ARG A 200 10.45 4.57 -8.83
N ASP A 201 9.90 3.82 -7.87
CA ASP A 201 9.22 2.55 -8.15
C ASP A 201 7.69 2.65 -8.03
N GLY A 202 7.17 3.85 -7.73
CA GLY A 202 5.74 4.11 -7.61
C GLY A 202 5.08 3.32 -6.49
N MET A 203 5.76 3.18 -5.35
CA MET A 203 5.32 2.31 -4.26
C MET A 203 5.03 3.12 -3.00
N LEU A 204 3.81 2.98 -2.47
CA LEU A 204 3.47 3.32 -1.10
C LEU A 204 3.63 2.06 -0.24
N ASP A 205 4.47 2.11 0.79
CA ASP A 205 4.67 1.03 1.76
C ASP A 205 4.33 1.55 3.16
N VAL A 206 3.36 0.92 3.83
CA VAL A 206 2.96 1.27 5.19
C VAL A 206 3.17 0.05 6.07
N ARG A 207 4.06 0.19 7.05
CA ARG A 207 4.32 -0.83 8.07
C ARG A 207 3.76 -0.34 9.39
N ALA A 208 3.05 -1.19 10.10
CA ALA A 208 2.53 -0.89 11.43
C ALA A 208 2.85 -2.02 12.39
N THR A 209 3.08 -1.67 13.65
CA THR A 209 3.39 -2.65 14.70
C THR A 209 2.39 -2.53 15.84
N ILE A 210 1.98 -3.67 16.35
CA ILE A 210 1.19 -3.79 17.59
C ILE A 210 2.08 -4.48 18.61
N ARG A 211 2.19 -3.87 19.79
CA ARG A 211 2.76 -4.51 20.97
C ARG A 211 1.62 -4.84 21.91
N THR A 212 1.45 -6.11 22.22
CA THR A 212 0.50 -6.53 23.25
C THR A 212 1.25 -6.73 24.55
N ASP A 213 0.97 -5.85 25.51
CA ASP A 213 1.43 -6.03 26.89
C ASP A 213 0.58 -7.13 27.53
N ARG A 214 0.98 -8.40 27.37
CA ARG A 214 0.41 -9.46 28.21
C ARG A 214 1.10 -9.40 29.57
N GLU A 215 0.30 -9.30 30.63
CA GLU A 215 0.74 -9.10 32.02
C GLU A 215 1.74 -10.14 32.54
N ASN A 216 1.96 -11.26 31.84
CA ASN A 216 2.97 -12.24 32.18
C ASN A 216 3.58 -12.86 30.92
N SER A 217 4.89 -12.68 30.78
CA SER A 217 5.82 -13.33 29.82
C SER A 217 5.60 -13.05 28.32
N ASP A 218 6.64 -12.44 27.75
CA ASP A 218 6.93 -12.14 26.34
C ASP A 218 6.01 -11.11 25.65
N GLU A 219 6.58 -9.93 25.38
CA GLU A 219 5.99 -8.94 24.46
C GLU A 219 5.87 -9.58 23.07
N GLU A 220 4.65 -9.98 22.68
CA GLU A 220 4.38 -10.38 21.31
C GLU A 220 4.30 -9.11 20.43
N VAL A 221 5.24 -8.98 19.49
CA VAL A 221 5.25 -7.92 18.49
C VAL A 221 4.66 -8.45 17.18
N TYR A 222 3.57 -7.84 16.75
CA TYR A 222 2.91 -8.18 15.48
C TYR A 222 3.15 -7.09 14.46
N ASP A 223 3.75 -7.48 13.32
CA ASP A 223 4.06 -6.58 12.22
C ASP A 223 3.05 -6.75 11.08
N PHE A 224 2.52 -5.61 10.62
CA PHE A 224 1.59 -5.51 9.52
C PHE A 224 2.19 -4.65 8.42
N ARG A 225 1.98 -5.06 7.16
CA ARG A 225 2.45 -4.35 5.97
C ARG A 225 1.31 -4.19 4.97
N ARG A 226 1.15 -2.97 4.46
CA ARG A 226 0.22 -2.63 3.38
C ARG A 226 1.01 -1.93 2.28
N THR A 227 0.97 -2.47 1.08
CA THR A 227 1.71 -1.97 -0.07
C THR A 227 0.75 -1.67 -1.21
N LEU A 228 0.86 -0.49 -1.80
CA LEU A 228 0.16 -0.08 -3.02
C LEU A 228 1.18 0.33 -4.07
N ARG A 229 1.22 -0.39 -5.18
CA ARG A 229 2.02 -0.01 -6.36
C ARG A 229 1.17 0.88 -7.25
N LEU A 230 1.40 2.17 -7.09
CA LEU A 230 0.69 3.28 -7.71
C LEU A 230 0.88 3.30 -9.22
N PHE A 231 2.09 3.03 -9.72
CA PHE A 231 2.37 3.05 -11.16
C PHE A 231 3.51 2.11 -11.54
N GLY A 232 3.61 1.79 -12.84
CA GLY A 232 4.76 1.08 -13.39
C GLY A 232 5.81 2.09 -13.88
N PRO A 233 7.06 2.07 -13.40
CA PRO A 233 8.05 3.10 -13.73
C PRO A 233 8.35 3.23 -15.23
N SER A 234 8.18 2.13 -15.97
CA SER A 234 8.41 2.05 -17.42
C SER A 234 7.17 2.41 -18.28
N HIS A 235 6.01 2.61 -17.66
CA HIS A 235 4.72 2.74 -18.36
C HIS A 235 3.97 4.04 -18.07
N THR A 236 4.52 4.88 -17.20
CA THR A 236 3.91 6.13 -16.77
C THR A 236 4.92 7.24 -16.99
N ASP A 237 4.51 8.34 -17.62
CA ASP A 237 5.35 9.52 -17.81
C ASP A 237 5.56 10.28 -16.50
N ASP A 238 6.57 11.13 -16.45
CA ASP A 238 6.99 11.76 -15.19
C ASP A 238 5.97 12.78 -14.66
N ALA A 239 5.18 13.43 -15.52
CA ALA A 239 4.13 14.33 -15.08
C ALA A 239 2.99 13.56 -14.40
N THR A 240 2.57 12.44 -15.00
CA THR A 240 1.56 11.56 -14.40
C THR A 240 2.06 10.92 -13.10
N LYS A 241 3.33 10.51 -13.02
CA LYS A 241 3.95 10.01 -11.77
C LYS A 241 3.85 11.05 -10.66
N ALA A 242 4.22 12.30 -10.96
CA ALA A 242 4.18 13.38 -9.99
C ALA A 242 2.76 13.60 -9.44
N ILE A 243 1.74 13.60 -10.31
CA ILE A 243 0.33 13.73 -9.93
C ILE A 243 -0.11 12.58 -9.02
N ILE A 244 0.16 11.33 -9.41
CA ILE A 244 -0.24 10.16 -8.62
C ILE A 244 0.44 10.15 -7.25
N THR A 245 1.73 10.50 -7.20
CA THR A 245 2.47 10.60 -5.93
C THR A 245 1.92 11.73 -5.05
N ASP A 246 1.56 12.88 -5.63
CA ASP A 246 0.97 13.99 -4.86
C ASP A 246 -0.40 13.63 -4.26
N ILE A 247 -1.22 12.89 -5.02
CA ILE A 247 -2.46 12.30 -4.51
C ILE A 247 -2.14 11.36 -3.33
N ALA A 248 -1.17 10.46 -3.47
CA ALA A 248 -0.78 9.55 -2.39
C ALA A 248 -0.33 10.29 -1.12
N ARG A 249 0.52 11.32 -1.26
CA ARG A 249 0.96 12.19 -0.15
C ARG A 249 -0.23 12.89 0.53
N THR A 250 -1.18 13.38 -0.26
CA THR A 250 -2.42 14.00 0.23
C THR A 250 -3.25 13.02 1.07
N TYR A 251 -3.44 11.78 0.61
CA TYR A 251 -4.17 10.76 1.37
C TYR A 251 -3.45 10.30 2.64
N VAL A 252 -2.12 10.18 2.60
CA VAL A 252 -1.33 9.91 3.81
C VAL A 252 -1.49 11.05 4.82
N SER A 253 -1.39 12.31 4.37
CA SER A 253 -1.65 13.48 5.20
C SER A 253 -3.05 13.40 5.83
N TYR A 254 -4.08 13.03 5.07
CA TYR A 254 -5.40 12.80 5.64
C TYR A 254 -5.41 11.67 6.67
N ALA A 255 -4.78 10.53 6.41
CA ALA A 255 -4.73 9.39 7.33
C ALA A 255 -4.04 9.70 8.67
N LEU A 256 -3.11 10.67 8.69
CA LEU A 256 -2.40 11.08 9.90
C LEU A 256 -3.15 12.11 10.76
N ARG A 257 -4.24 12.70 10.24
CA ARG A 257 -5.10 13.61 11.02
C ARG A 257 -6.02 12.84 11.94
N ALA A 258 -6.09 13.26 13.19
CA ALA A 258 -7.11 12.76 14.10
C ALA A 258 -8.50 13.20 13.62
N PRO A 259 -9.51 12.31 13.63
CA PRO A 259 -10.88 12.74 13.43
C PRO A 259 -11.30 13.67 14.57
N ARG A 260 -11.99 14.77 14.24
CA ARG A 260 -12.81 15.47 15.23
C ARG A 260 -13.91 14.50 15.63
N PRO A 261 -14.11 14.16 16.91
CA PRO A 261 -15.29 13.40 17.31
C PRO A 261 -16.49 14.30 17.06
N ILE A 262 -17.21 14.07 15.96
CA ILE A 262 -18.51 14.68 15.72
C ILE A 262 -19.50 13.65 16.25
N THR A 263 -19.98 13.89 17.46
CA THR A 263 -21.15 13.23 18.01
C THR A 263 -22.36 13.39 17.08
N THR A 264 -23.24 12.37 17.10
CA THR A 264 -24.62 12.24 16.60
C THR A 264 -24.91 11.68 15.20
N GLU A 265 -24.04 10.88 14.59
CA GLU A 265 -24.47 9.97 13.51
C GLU A 265 -23.94 8.53 13.69
N PRO A 266 -24.70 7.50 13.25
CA PRO A 266 -24.28 6.12 13.36
C PRO A 266 -23.00 5.95 12.55
N ARG A 267 -21.94 5.52 13.23
CA ARG A 267 -20.60 5.26 12.69
C ARG A 267 -20.66 4.81 11.23
N ALA A 268 -20.11 5.60 10.31
CA ALA A 268 -19.64 5.04 9.06
C ALA A 268 -18.69 3.87 9.42
N PRO A 269 -18.81 2.69 8.80
CA PRO A 269 -18.13 1.47 9.23
C PRO A 269 -16.59 1.50 9.16
N HIS A 270 -15.99 2.67 8.87
CA HIS A 270 -14.58 2.91 8.60
C HIS A 270 -13.90 3.91 9.56
N SER A 271 -14.38 4.06 10.81
CA SER A 271 -13.65 4.76 11.89
C SER A 271 -12.73 3.80 12.66
N PRO A 272 -11.59 4.22 13.27
CA PRO A 272 -10.79 5.46 13.15
C PRO A 272 -9.58 5.30 12.21
N LYS A 273 -8.93 6.41 11.84
CA LYS A 273 -7.65 6.41 11.10
C LYS A 273 -6.53 5.90 12.02
N PRO A 274 -6.08 4.65 11.90
CA PRO A 274 -5.21 4.03 12.89
C PRO A 274 -3.86 4.75 13.00
N LEU A 275 -3.39 5.33 11.88
CA LEU A 275 -2.13 6.07 11.82
C LEU A 275 -2.15 7.38 12.62
N SER A 276 -3.31 7.96 12.91
CA SER A 276 -3.40 9.22 13.67
C SER A 276 -3.15 9.05 15.18
N SER A 277 -3.30 7.82 15.69
CA SER A 277 -3.15 7.47 17.12
C SER A 277 -1.82 6.80 17.46
N VAL A 278 -0.89 6.70 16.50
CA VAL A 278 0.41 6.06 16.77
C VAL A 278 1.25 6.92 17.72
N SER A 279 1.96 6.24 18.61
CA SER A 279 2.94 6.87 19.50
C SER A 279 4.29 7.08 18.81
N HIS A 280 4.61 6.24 17.82
CA HIS A 280 5.88 6.28 17.10
C HIS A 280 5.60 6.32 15.60
N LEU A 281 6.14 7.30 14.88
CA LEU A 281 5.89 7.46 13.46
C LEU A 281 7.18 7.72 12.71
N ARG A 282 7.42 6.97 11.63
CA ARG A 282 8.47 7.24 10.65
C ARG A 282 7.85 7.63 9.31
N ILE A 283 8.26 8.76 8.72
CA ILE A 283 7.77 9.25 7.43
C ILE A 283 8.90 9.87 6.60
N PRO A 284 8.79 9.90 5.26
CA PRO A 284 9.68 10.68 4.41
C PRO A 284 9.51 12.19 4.63
N LEU A 285 10.62 12.93 4.51
CA LEU A 285 10.64 14.38 4.59
C LEU A 285 9.86 15.04 3.44
N SER A 286 9.78 14.38 2.28
CA SER A 286 8.96 14.83 1.14
C SER A 286 7.45 14.87 1.42
N LEU A 287 6.97 14.23 2.49
CA LEU A 287 5.55 14.28 2.88
C LEU A 287 5.17 15.58 3.60
N VAL A 288 6.13 16.29 4.15
CA VAL A 288 5.90 17.44 5.03
C VAL A 288 5.18 18.59 4.33
N PRO A 289 5.55 18.99 3.10
CA PRO A 289 4.79 20.01 2.38
C PRO A 289 3.29 19.69 2.32
N SER A 290 2.91 18.43 2.10
CA SER A 290 1.51 17.98 2.07
C SER A 290 0.84 17.94 3.45
N LEU A 291 1.60 17.76 4.55
CA LEU A 291 1.08 17.93 5.90
C LEU A 291 0.74 19.41 6.17
N SER A 292 1.60 20.30 5.72
CA SER A 292 1.52 21.73 5.99
C SER A 292 0.48 22.42 5.12
N ALA A 293 0.47 22.13 3.82
CA ALA A 293 -0.52 22.63 2.86
C ALA A 293 -1.96 22.26 3.24
N HIS A 294 -2.12 21.23 4.06
CA HIS A 294 -3.42 20.77 4.51
C HIS A 294 -3.58 20.83 6.03
N PHE A 295 -2.74 21.61 6.70
CA PHE A 295 -2.88 21.85 8.12
C PHE A 295 -4.24 22.48 8.41
N ASN A 296 -4.92 21.91 9.40
CA ASN A 296 -6.18 22.44 9.89
C ASN A 296 -6.11 22.49 11.41
N PRO A 297 -6.15 23.69 12.03
CA PRO A 297 -6.12 23.83 13.49
C PRO A 297 -7.21 23.05 14.23
N HIS A 298 -8.34 22.76 13.58
CA HIS A 298 -9.45 22.00 14.14
C HIS A 298 -9.33 20.48 13.95
N ARG A 299 -8.31 20.02 13.22
CA ARG A 299 -8.00 18.60 13.00
C ARG A 299 -6.50 18.39 13.20
N PRO A 300 -6.04 18.31 14.46
CA PRO A 300 -4.63 18.17 14.75
C PRO A 300 -4.09 16.88 14.13
N TYR A 301 -2.85 16.97 13.66
CA TYR A 301 -2.05 15.78 13.37
C TYR A 301 -1.53 15.18 14.67
N PHE A 302 -1.19 13.89 14.65
CA PHE A 302 -0.24 13.32 15.60
C PHE A 302 -0.64 13.43 17.08
N THR A 303 -1.93 13.31 17.42
CA THR A 303 -2.47 13.60 18.75
C THR A 303 -1.81 12.81 19.89
N SER A 304 -1.28 11.62 19.59
CA SER A 304 -0.64 10.72 20.56
C SER A 304 0.85 10.49 20.27
N LEU A 305 1.43 11.26 19.35
CA LEU A 305 2.80 11.03 18.87
C LEU A 305 3.83 11.46 19.91
N GLU A 306 4.64 10.51 20.35
CA GLU A 306 5.75 10.70 21.29
C GLU A 306 7.09 10.73 20.56
N HIS A 307 7.24 9.92 19.50
CA HIS A 307 8.48 9.77 18.77
C HIS A 307 8.26 9.90 17.26
N LEU A 308 8.91 10.90 16.66
CA LEU A 308 8.92 11.09 15.21
C LEU A 308 10.28 10.68 14.62
N GLU A 309 10.25 9.97 13.51
CA GLU A 309 11.41 9.69 12.68
C GLU A 309 11.17 10.23 11.26
N LEU A 310 12.17 10.91 10.70
CA LEU A 310 12.10 11.52 9.37
C LEU A 310 13.17 10.92 8.48
N ASP A 311 12.74 10.30 7.38
CA ASP A 311 13.61 9.80 6.34
C ASP A 311 13.97 10.93 5.38
N TRP A 312 15.26 11.23 5.27
CA TRP A 312 15.76 12.25 4.37
C TRP A 312 15.75 11.76 2.92
N ASP A 313 14.67 12.04 2.20
CA ASP A 313 14.44 11.61 0.82
C ASP A 313 14.46 12.75 -0.21
N ILE A 314 14.69 13.99 0.24
CA ILE A 314 14.74 15.20 -0.61
C ILE A 314 16.17 15.73 -0.79
N CYS A 315 16.38 16.54 -1.83
CA CYS A 315 17.65 17.23 -2.04
C CYS A 315 17.87 18.33 -0.99
N PRO A 316 19.12 18.53 -0.49
CA PRO A 316 19.42 19.53 0.54
C PRO A 316 18.99 20.96 0.22
N PHE A 317 18.95 21.33 -1.07
CA PHE A 317 18.59 22.68 -1.52
C PHE A 317 17.08 22.94 -1.58
N HIS A 318 16.23 21.96 -1.25
CA HIS A 318 14.77 22.09 -1.28
C HIS A 318 14.15 22.17 0.13
N THR A 319 14.96 22.36 1.18
CA THR A 319 14.48 22.40 2.57
C THR A 319 13.91 23.75 2.99
N GLU A 320 14.24 24.83 2.27
CA GLU A 320 13.88 26.22 2.62
C GLU A 320 12.38 26.49 2.68
N SER A 321 11.56 25.65 2.03
CA SER A 321 10.10 25.76 1.99
C SER A 321 9.37 24.79 2.91
N ILE A 322 10.09 23.98 3.68
CA ILE A 322 9.50 22.91 4.48
C ILE A 322 9.30 23.39 5.91
N VAL A 323 8.05 23.64 6.26
CA VAL A 323 7.63 24.04 7.61
C VAL A 323 6.67 23.00 8.13
N PHE A 324 6.94 22.31 9.23
CA PHE A 324 5.96 21.37 9.79
C PHE A 324 4.80 22.11 10.49
N PRO A 325 3.59 21.51 10.50
CA PRO A 325 2.51 21.98 11.35
C PRO A 325 2.88 21.87 12.84
N ALA A 326 2.28 22.72 13.67
CA ALA A 326 2.53 22.74 15.11
C ALA A 326 2.35 21.35 15.74
N TRP A 327 3.36 20.93 16.51
CA TRP A 327 3.44 19.62 17.15
C TRP A 327 2.56 19.53 18.40
N THR A 328 2.29 18.29 18.81
CA THR A 328 1.62 18.01 20.07
C THR A 328 2.55 18.23 21.26
N SER A 329 1.98 18.59 22.40
CA SER A 329 2.72 18.78 23.65
C SER A 329 3.32 17.49 24.22
N VAL A 330 2.95 16.33 23.67
CA VAL A 330 3.44 15.01 24.10
C VAL A 330 4.68 14.54 23.33
N LEU A 331 5.11 15.26 22.28
CA LEU A 331 6.28 14.88 21.49
C LEU A 331 7.55 14.95 22.33
N GLN A 332 8.23 13.80 22.47
CA GLN A 332 9.42 13.64 23.31
C GLN A 332 10.71 13.64 22.50
N SER A 333 10.68 13.13 21.27
CA SER A 333 11.88 13.11 20.42
C SER A 333 11.60 13.14 18.94
N ILE A 334 12.57 13.69 18.21
CA ILE A 334 12.64 13.66 16.76
C ILE A 334 13.96 13.03 16.34
N THR A 335 13.90 12.04 15.44
CA THR A 335 15.07 11.43 14.81
C THR A 335 15.07 11.75 13.33
N ILE A 336 16.20 12.21 12.80
CA ILE A 336 16.36 12.45 11.35
C ILE A 336 17.37 11.43 10.83
N HIS A 337 16.94 10.65 9.84
CA HIS A 337 17.75 9.65 9.14
C HIS A 337 18.24 10.25 7.83
N ALA A 338 19.51 10.64 7.78
CA ALA A 338 20.15 11.04 6.53
C ALA A 338 20.71 9.82 5.78
N PRO A 339 20.77 9.88 4.44
CA PRO A 339 21.37 8.82 3.64
C PRO A 339 22.85 8.62 4.03
N GLN A 340 23.20 7.39 4.44
CA GLN A 340 24.52 7.00 4.98
C GLN A 340 25.72 7.35 4.07
N ASN A 341 25.50 7.55 2.77
CA ASN A 341 26.56 7.81 1.78
C ASN A 341 26.66 9.26 1.31
N ARG A 342 25.91 10.19 1.91
CA ARG A 342 26.04 11.62 1.60
C ARG A 342 26.54 12.33 2.85
N ASN A 343 27.60 13.12 2.71
CA ASN A 343 27.99 14.11 3.73
C ASN A 343 26.91 15.21 3.78
N VAL A 344 25.72 14.86 4.27
CA VAL A 344 24.60 15.79 4.41
C VAL A 344 24.93 16.71 5.58
N ARG A 345 25.37 17.92 5.24
CA ARG A 345 25.55 19.04 6.16
C ARG A 345 24.35 19.94 6.03
N LEU A 346 23.62 20.12 7.12
CA LEU A 346 22.42 20.95 7.14
C LEU A 346 22.65 22.17 8.03
N PRO A 347 22.32 23.37 7.54
CA PRO A 347 22.35 24.57 8.36
C PRO A 347 21.26 24.50 9.44
N ALA A 348 21.44 25.19 10.58
CA ALA A 348 20.47 25.17 11.67
C ALA A 348 19.11 25.71 11.21
N GLU A 349 19.08 26.66 10.29
CA GLU A 349 17.87 27.21 9.69
C GLU A 349 17.05 26.11 9.01
N GLY A 350 17.69 25.14 8.36
CA GLY A 350 17.00 23.98 7.80
C GLY A 350 16.32 23.14 8.88
N PHE A 351 17.00 22.87 9.99
CA PHE A 351 16.41 22.12 11.11
C PHE A 351 15.30 22.91 11.85
N LEU A 352 15.48 24.21 12.02
CA LEU A 352 14.55 25.08 12.74
C LEU A 352 13.29 25.39 11.90
N ALA A 353 13.46 25.60 10.59
CA ALA A 353 12.36 25.78 9.64
C ALA A 353 11.46 24.54 9.61
N LEU A 354 12.05 23.34 9.65
CA LEU A 354 11.28 22.11 9.77
C LEU A 354 10.40 22.18 11.02
N LEU A 355 10.90 22.58 12.18
CA LEU A 355 10.26 22.12 13.41
C LEU A 355 9.22 23.04 14.02
N ASN A 356 9.12 24.33 13.65
CA ASN A 356 8.12 25.31 14.14
C ASN A 356 7.54 24.97 15.54
N LEU A 357 8.43 24.79 16.52
CA LEU A 357 8.11 24.13 17.79
C LEU A 357 7.43 25.13 18.73
N GLY A 358 6.15 24.88 19.03
CA GLY A 358 5.39 25.61 20.05
C GLY A 358 5.37 24.95 21.44
N GLY A 359 6.15 23.88 21.65
CA GLY A 359 6.11 23.07 22.88
C GLY A 359 6.96 23.64 24.02
N LYS A 360 6.44 23.57 25.25
CA LYS A 360 7.21 23.83 26.49
C LYS A 360 7.72 22.48 27.03
N GLY A 361 8.98 22.15 26.77
CA GLY A 361 9.68 20.97 27.32
C GLY A 361 10.96 20.65 26.52
N PRO A 362 11.98 19.99 27.10
CA PRO A 362 13.21 19.65 26.39
C PRO A 362 12.94 18.52 25.38
N LEU A 363 12.87 18.87 24.10
CA LEU A 363 12.67 17.92 23.00
C LEU A 363 14.01 17.29 22.58
N LYS A 364 14.12 15.97 22.57
CA LYS A 364 15.38 15.31 22.16
C LYS A 364 15.50 15.27 20.63
N LEU A 365 16.58 15.82 20.08
CA LEU A 365 16.94 15.67 18.66
C LEU A 365 18.02 14.60 18.49
N LYS A 366 17.76 13.62 17.61
CA LYS A 366 18.73 12.58 17.22
C LYS A 366 19.03 12.70 15.73
N LEU A 367 20.31 12.76 15.39
CA LEU A 367 20.78 12.78 13.99
C LEU A 367 21.47 11.45 13.68
N LYS A 368 20.96 10.72 12.68
CA LYS A 368 21.54 9.44 12.22
C LYS A 368 22.08 9.63 10.81
N GLY A 369 23.39 9.58 10.65
CA GLY A 369 24.05 9.77 9.34
C GLY A 369 24.05 11.21 8.82
N ALA A 370 23.61 12.18 9.62
CA ALA A 370 23.62 13.61 9.29
C ALA A 370 24.64 14.34 10.17
N ARG A 371 25.29 15.38 9.63
CA ARG A 371 26.17 16.26 10.40
C ARG A 371 25.62 17.68 10.41
N ILE A 372 25.81 18.36 11.53
CA ILE A 372 25.50 19.78 11.64
C ILE A 372 26.59 20.55 10.88
N ALA A 373 26.19 21.55 10.08
CA ALA A 373 27.10 22.24 9.18
C ALA A 373 28.19 23.03 9.91
N THR A 374 27.85 23.70 11.02
CA THR A 374 28.79 24.52 11.80
C THR A 374 28.61 24.36 13.33
N GLU A 375 29.61 24.80 14.11
CA GLU A 375 29.50 24.86 15.58
C GLU A 375 28.47 25.90 16.04
N GLU A 376 28.27 26.97 15.26
CA GLU A 376 27.25 27.99 15.52
C GLU A 376 25.84 27.40 15.34
N ASP A 377 25.63 26.58 14.31
CA ASP A 377 24.40 25.84 14.09
C ASP A 377 24.10 24.88 15.26
N LEU A 378 25.12 24.18 15.77
CA LEU A 378 24.97 23.29 16.92
C LEU A 378 24.56 24.07 18.18
N LYS A 379 25.15 25.25 18.42
CA LYS A 379 24.76 26.14 19.52
C LYS A 379 23.31 26.58 19.40
N ARG A 380 22.88 27.01 18.20
CA ARG A 380 21.49 27.40 17.90
C ARG A 380 20.48 26.27 18.06
N LEU A 381 20.86 25.03 17.71
CA LEU A 381 19.98 23.89 17.92
C LEU A 381 19.93 23.49 19.41
N ASN A 382 21.04 23.56 20.14
CA ASN A 382 21.08 23.22 21.56
C ASN A 382 20.18 24.14 22.41
N THR A 383 19.99 25.41 22.02
CA THR A 383 19.06 26.31 22.73
C THR A 383 17.59 25.89 22.58
N VAL A 384 17.23 25.15 21.52
CA VAL A 384 15.86 24.72 21.24
C VAL A 384 15.57 23.31 21.76
N PHE A 385 16.51 22.38 21.59
CA PHE A 385 16.32 20.96 21.93
C PHE A 385 16.84 20.60 23.34
N GLY A 386 17.68 21.45 23.94
CA GLY A 386 18.33 21.19 25.23
C GLY A 386 19.42 20.10 25.18
N GLN A 387 19.20 19.01 24.43
CA GLN A 387 20.17 17.95 24.18
C GLN A 387 20.08 17.42 22.74
N ILE A 388 21.22 17.40 22.04
CA ILE A 388 21.36 16.83 20.70
C ILE A 388 22.30 15.64 20.77
N TYR A 389 21.86 14.50 20.22
CA TYR A 389 22.67 13.29 20.12
C TYR A 389 22.97 13.00 18.64
N GLY A 390 24.25 12.92 18.30
CA GLY A 390 24.71 12.55 16.96
C GLY A 390 26.06 11.84 17.03
N TYR A 391 26.16 10.71 16.34
CA TYR A 391 27.39 9.99 16.03
C TYR A 391 27.40 9.64 14.54
#